data_AF-A0A7W4GVA6-F1
#
_entry.id   AF-A0A7W4GVA6-F1
#
_cell.length_a   1.000
_cell.length_b   1.000
_cell.length_c   1.000
_cell.angle_alpha   90.00
_cell.angle_beta   90.00
_cell.angle_gamma   90.00
#
_symmetry.space_group_name_H-M   'P 1'
#
loop_
_entity.id
_entity.type
_entity.pdbx_description
1 polymer ?
#
loop_
_entity_poly.entity_id
_entity_poly.type
_entity_poly.pdbx_seq_one_letter_code
_entity_poly.pdbx_strand_id
1 'polypeptide(L)'
;MVVPDEVLARLEECRVDFRALLSEANPADLVAPTRGTRWTNRELLFHMWFGQHLARVFVALFGVFGHLPHPVSMGYARGLTALTRPYNWINYAGPVAGVRIVSMGRLGRWMDADTRWLLTWARGASDAELRLGMPVPESWDPYFASWMTRLDVLDWAPKHYRHHRAQLTLSL
;
A
#
# COMPACT_ATOMS: atom_id res chain seq x y z
N MET A 1 17.90 -3.23 -15.57
CA MET A 1 17.57 -2.61 -14.27
C MET A 1 17.29 -3.72 -13.29
N VAL A 2 17.78 -3.56 -12.06
CA VAL A 2 17.37 -4.36 -10.90
C VAL A 2 16.66 -3.42 -9.94
N VAL A 3 15.81 -3.95 -9.07
CA VAL A 3 15.22 -3.13 -8.00
C VAL A 3 16.37 -2.61 -7.11
N PRO A 4 16.48 -1.30 -6.88
CA PRO A 4 17.53 -0.76 -6.00
C PRO A 4 17.43 -1.36 -4.60
N ASP A 5 18.57 -1.70 -3.99
CA ASP A 5 18.60 -2.30 -2.65
C ASP A 5 17.91 -1.43 -1.60
N GLU A 6 17.96 -0.10 -1.75
CA GLU A 6 17.24 0.84 -0.89
C GLU A 6 15.72 0.64 -0.92
N VAL A 7 15.14 0.33 -2.08
CA VAL A 7 13.69 0.05 -2.19
C VAL A 7 13.34 -1.23 -1.44
N LEU A 8 14.17 -2.27 -1.58
CA LEU A 8 13.98 -3.53 -0.85
C LEU A 8 14.12 -3.34 0.66
N ALA A 9 15.13 -2.58 1.09
CA ALA A 9 15.36 -2.26 2.50
C ALA A 9 14.16 -1.50 3.09
N ARG A 10 13.65 -0.47 2.39
CA ARG A 10 12.51 0.32 2.85
C ARG A 10 11.21 -0.49 2.94
N LEU A 11 10.99 -1.46 2.04
CA LEU A 11 9.85 -2.38 2.15
C LEU A 11 9.97 -3.26 3.41
N GLU A 12 11.19 -3.74 3.70
CA GLU A 12 11.45 -4.55 4.89
C GLU A 12 11.34 -3.73 6.20
N GLU A 13 11.82 -2.48 6.18
CA GLU A 13 11.65 -1.53 7.29
C GLU A 13 10.17 -1.32 7.63
N CYS A 14 9.29 -1.19 6.63
CA CYS A 14 7.85 -1.07 6.87
C CYS A 14 7.32 -2.29 7.65
N ARG A 15 7.76 -3.50 7.31
CA ARG A 15 7.35 -4.73 8.00
C ARG A 15 7.88 -4.79 9.43
N VAL A 16 9.13 -4.38 9.66
CA VAL A 16 9.75 -4.37 10.99
C VAL A 16 9.10 -3.31 11.89
N ASP A 17 8.99 -2.07 11.43
CA ASP A 17 8.33 -0.98 12.17
C ASP A 17 6.87 -1.36 12.47
N PHE A 18 6.14 -1.91 11.51
CA PHE A 18 4.75 -2.31 11.74
C PHE A 18 4.61 -3.39 12.82
N ARG A 19 5.54 -4.34 12.90
CA ARG A 19 5.54 -5.31 14.00
C ARG A 19 5.78 -4.65 15.36
N ALA A 20 6.73 -3.73 15.44
CA ALA A 20 7.02 -2.99 16.66
C ALA A 20 5.81 -2.17 17.13
N LEU A 21 5.17 -1.45 16.20
CA LEU A 21 3.93 -0.71 16.46
C LEU A 21 2.83 -1.60 17.04
N LEU A 22 2.63 -2.79 16.47
CA LEU A 22 1.59 -3.70 16.93
C LEU A 22 1.92 -4.38 18.27
N SER A 23 3.20 -4.55 18.62
CA SER A 23 3.60 -5.12 19.91
C SER A 23 3.55 -4.11 21.05
N GLU A 24 3.79 -2.84 20.76
CA GLU A 24 3.92 -1.77 21.76
C GLU A 24 2.62 -0.98 21.95
N ALA A 25 1.69 -1.03 20.99
CA ALA A 25 0.45 -0.25 21.07
C ALA A 25 -0.42 -0.61 22.29
N ASN A 26 -0.58 0.36 23.18
CA ASN A 26 -1.55 0.31 24.26
C ASN A 26 -2.99 0.29 23.68
N PRO A 27 -3.90 -0.57 24.19
CA PRO A 27 -5.31 -0.55 23.80
C PRO A 27 -5.99 0.82 23.82
N ALA A 28 -5.63 1.70 24.77
CA ALA A 28 -6.17 3.06 24.84
C ALA A 28 -5.73 3.91 23.64
N ASP A 29 -4.47 3.80 23.23
CA ASP A 29 -3.92 4.55 22.09
C ASP A 29 -4.53 4.04 20.78
N LEU A 30 -4.84 2.76 20.66
CA LEU A 30 -5.44 2.19 19.46
C LEU A 30 -6.79 2.83 19.10
N VAL A 31 -7.59 3.24 20.10
CA VAL A 31 -8.87 3.93 19.89
C VAL A 31 -8.75 5.45 19.89
N ALA A 32 -7.58 6.00 20.22
CA ALA A 32 -7.31 7.43 20.20
C ALA A 32 -7.23 7.98 18.76
N PRO A 33 -7.57 9.26 18.55
CA PRO A 33 -7.50 9.90 17.24
C PRO A 33 -6.06 10.09 16.77
N THR A 34 -5.85 9.93 15.46
CA THR A 34 -4.58 10.25 14.79
C THR A 34 -4.44 11.74 14.54
N ARG A 35 -3.23 12.18 14.16
CA ARG A 35 -2.93 13.57 13.80
C ARG A 35 -3.26 13.84 12.34
N GLY A 36 -4.15 14.79 12.08
CA GLY A 36 -4.43 15.29 10.74
C GLY A 36 -5.31 14.38 9.88
N THR A 37 -5.95 13.35 10.47
CA THR A 37 -6.91 12.50 9.79
C THR A 37 -8.21 12.37 10.61
N ARG A 38 -9.22 11.71 10.05
CA ARG A 38 -10.48 11.40 10.76
C ARG A 38 -10.47 10.00 11.41
N TRP A 39 -9.35 9.29 11.34
CA TRP A 39 -9.21 7.92 11.80
C TRP A 39 -8.60 7.82 13.20
N THR A 40 -8.94 6.73 13.89
CA THR A 40 -8.22 6.23 15.06
C THR A 40 -6.87 5.61 14.68
N ASN A 41 -5.96 5.42 15.64
CA ASN A 41 -4.69 4.75 15.37
C ASN A 41 -4.89 3.33 14.81
N ARG A 42 -5.89 2.60 15.29
CA ARG A 42 -6.21 1.27 14.78
C ARG A 42 -6.65 1.26 13.32
N GLU A 43 -7.46 2.23 12.91
CA GLU A 43 -7.90 2.40 11.53
C GLU A 43 -6.75 2.82 10.62
N LEU A 44 -5.87 3.71 11.10
CA LEU A 44 -4.69 4.11 10.35
C LEU A 44 -3.67 2.96 10.20
N LEU A 45 -3.47 2.13 11.23
CA LEU A 45 -2.66 0.91 11.13
C LEU A 45 -3.22 -0.07 10.09
N PHE A 46 -4.55 -0.22 10.03
CA PHE A 46 -5.18 -1.00 8.96
C PHE A 46 -4.86 -0.39 7.58
N HIS A 47 -4.99 0.92 7.44
CA HIS A 47 -4.72 1.62 6.18
C HIS A 47 -3.25 1.49 5.74
N MET A 48 -2.31 1.58 6.68
CA MET A 48 -0.88 1.38 6.42
C MET A 48 -0.58 -0.02 5.88
N TRP A 49 -1.19 -1.08 6.44
CA TRP A 49 -1.10 -2.42 5.85
C TRP A 49 -1.77 -2.46 4.47
N PHE A 50 -2.94 -1.84 4.33
CA PHE A 50 -3.69 -1.86 3.07
C PHE A 50 -2.88 -1.24 1.92
N GLY A 51 -2.09 -0.19 2.17
CA GLY A 51 -1.14 0.34 1.19
C GLY A 51 -0.11 -0.69 0.71
N GLN A 52 0.47 -1.47 1.64
CA GLN A 52 1.37 -2.58 1.29
C GLN A 52 0.65 -3.66 0.47
N HIS A 53 -0.59 -3.98 0.86
CA HIS A 53 -1.43 -4.93 0.12
C HIS A 53 -1.73 -4.45 -1.30
N LEU A 54 -2.05 -3.16 -1.46
CA LEU A 54 -2.28 -2.54 -2.76
C LEU A 54 -1.03 -2.59 -3.63
N ALA A 55 0.17 -2.42 -3.08
CA ALA A 55 1.39 -2.59 -3.86
C ALA A 55 1.49 -4.01 -4.45
N ARG A 56 1.16 -5.06 -3.68
CA ARG A 56 1.09 -6.43 -4.21
C ARG A 56 0.07 -6.58 -5.33
N VAL A 57 -1.13 -6.03 -5.13
CA VAL A 57 -2.20 -6.07 -6.14
C VAL A 57 -1.78 -5.34 -7.42
N PHE A 58 -1.22 -4.14 -7.31
CA PHE A 58 -0.77 -3.35 -8.45
C PHE A 58 0.42 -3.98 -9.17
N VAL A 59 1.38 -4.56 -8.45
CA VAL A 59 2.47 -5.32 -9.08
C VAL A 59 1.91 -6.45 -9.94
N ALA A 60 0.94 -7.23 -9.44
CA ALA A 60 0.30 -8.27 -10.25
C ALA A 60 -0.47 -7.68 -11.44
N LEU A 61 -1.32 -6.69 -11.17
CA LEU A 61 -2.20 -6.03 -12.15
C LEU A 61 -1.43 -5.41 -13.31
N PHE A 62 -0.36 -4.66 -13.01
CA PHE A 62 0.43 -3.97 -14.02
C PHE A 62 1.17 -4.93 -14.94
N GLY A 63 1.41 -6.18 -14.51
CA GLY A 63 1.93 -7.20 -15.43
C GLY A 63 0.91 -7.62 -16.45
N VAL A 64 -0.31 -7.86 -16.01
CA VAL A 64 -1.39 -8.27 -16.92
C VAL A 64 -1.68 -7.16 -17.92
N PHE A 65 -1.89 -5.93 -17.44
CA PHE A 65 -2.30 -4.81 -18.28
C PHE A 65 -1.14 -4.14 -19.03
N GLY A 66 0.08 -4.22 -18.52
CA GLY A 66 1.27 -3.69 -19.20
C GLY A 66 1.63 -4.42 -20.49
N HIS A 67 1.11 -5.63 -20.68
CA HIS A 67 1.23 -6.39 -21.93
C HIS A 67 0.09 -6.13 -22.94
N LEU A 68 -0.96 -5.40 -22.56
CA LEU A 68 -2.08 -5.12 -23.44
C LEU A 68 -1.81 -3.91 -24.36
N PRO A 69 -2.40 -3.88 -25.58
CA PRO A 69 -2.30 -2.72 -26.45
C PRO A 69 -2.75 -1.44 -25.73
N HIS A 70 -2.05 -0.33 -25.99
CA HIS A 70 -2.24 0.95 -25.31
C HIS A 70 -3.70 1.42 -25.17
N PRO A 71 -4.59 1.28 -26.19
CA PRO A 71 -6.00 1.67 -26.05
C PRO A 71 -6.78 0.86 -24.99
N VAL A 72 -6.44 -0.41 -24.79
CA VAL A 72 -7.07 -1.29 -23.80
C VAL A 72 -6.65 -0.89 -22.39
N SER A 73 -5.35 -0.61 -22.20
CA SER A 73 -4.81 -0.09 -20.93
C SER A 73 -5.43 1.27 -20.56
N MET A 74 -5.60 2.16 -21.55
CA MET A 74 -6.30 3.46 -21.34
C MET A 74 -7.79 3.30 -21.02
N GLY A 75 -8.49 2.36 -21.68
CA GLY A 75 -9.88 2.04 -21.36
C GLY A 75 -10.04 1.52 -19.93
N TYR A 76 -9.11 0.68 -19.47
CA TYR A 76 -9.08 0.21 -18.09
C TYR A 76 -8.76 1.32 -17.07
N ALA A 77 -7.81 2.21 -17.37
CA ALA A 77 -7.53 3.38 -16.53
C ALA A 77 -8.75 4.31 -16.38
N ARG A 78 -9.54 4.49 -17.45
CA ARG A 78 -10.84 5.19 -17.38
C ARG A 78 -11.85 4.44 -16.50
N GLY A 79 -11.86 3.11 -16.55
CA GLY A 79 -12.64 2.27 -15.64
C GLY A 79 -12.24 2.42 -14.17
N LEU A 80 -10.94 2.37 -13.86
CA LEU A 80 -10.40 2.64 -12.51
C LEU A 80 -10.75 4.06 -12.06
N THR A 81 -10.63 5.05 -12.95
CA THR A 81 -11.00 6.43 -12.66
C THR A 81 -12.50 6.55 -12.32
N ALA A 82 -13.37 5.82 -13.04
CA ALA A 82 -14.79 5.74 -12.70
C ALA A 82 -15.05 5.03 -11.35
N LEU A 83 -14.16 4.12 -10.95
CA LEU A 83 -14.16 3.46 -9.65
C LEU A 83 -13.49 4.29 -8.54
N THR A 84 -12.99 5.50 -8.81
CA THR A 84 -12.36 6.38 -7.78
C THR A 84 -13.28 6.69 -6.62
N ARG A 85 -14.58 6.93 -6.90
CA ARG A 85 -15.56 7.20 -5.83
C ARG A 85 -15.83 5.99 -4.93
N PRO A 86 -16.09 4.77 -5.46
CA PRO A 86 -16.16 3.59 -4.62
C PRO A 86 -14.81 3.23 -3.98
N TYR A 87 -13.67 3.51 -4.62
CA TYR A 87 -12.34 3.35 -4.02
C TYR A 87 -12.15 4.27 -2.81
N ASN A 88 -12.44 5.56 -2.91
CA ASN A 88 -12.38 6.50 -1.77
C ASN A 88 -13.32 6.07 -0.64
N TRP A 89 -14.48 5.50 -0.99
CA TRP A 89 -15.42 4.95 -0.02
C TRP A 89 -14.87 3.67 0.64
N ILE A 90 -14.26 2.75 -0.11
CA ILE A 90 -13.59 1.56 0.44
C ILE A 90 -12.35 1.94 1.25
N ASN A 91 -11.57 2.94 0.81
CA ASN A 91 -10.40 3.42 1.53
C ASN A 91 -10.77 4.08 2.85
N TYR A 92 -11.94 4.73 2.92
CA TYR A 92 -12.44 5.34 4.15
C TYR A 92 -13.22 4.35 5.02
N ALA A 93 -14.15 3.59 4.45
CA ALA A 93 -15.04 2.67 5.16
C ALA A 93 -14.41 1.30 5.44
N GLY A 94 -13.42 0.88 4.66
CA GLY A 94 -12.67 -0.36 4.84
C GLY A 94 -11.91 -0.41 6.16
N PRO A 95 -11.17 0.65 6.56
CA PRO A 95 -10.63 0.78 7.90
C PRO A 95 -11.73 0.78 8.98
N VAL A 96 -12.79 1.59 8.82
CA VAL A 96 -13.87 1.73 9.82
C VAL A 96 -14.65 0.42 10.04
N ALA A 97 -14.89 -0.37 8.99
CA ALA A 97 -15.60 -1.65 9.06
C ALA A 97 -14.65 -2.83 9.35
N GLY A 98 -13.46 -2.86 8.74
CA GLY A 98 -12.48 -3.92 8.88
C GLY A 98 -11.84 -3.97 10.28
N VAL A 99 -11.66 -2.82 10.92
CA VAL A 99 -11.14 -2.73 12.29
C VAL A 99 -12.04 -3.41 13.32
N ARG A 100 -13.36 -3.47 13.09
CA ARG A 100 -14.31 -4.08 14.05
C ARG A 100 -14.15 -5.60 14.17
N ILE A 101 -13.50 -6.27 13.19
CA ILE A 101 -13.44 -7.74 13.11
C ILE A 101 -11.99 -8.26 13.00
N VAL A 102 -11.04 -7.44 12.55
CA VAL A 102 -9.64 -7.86 12.36
C VAL A 102 -8.83 -7.57 13.62
N SER A 103 -8.22 -8.61 14.20
CA SER A 103 -7.29 -8.47 15.33
C SER A 103 -5.94 -7.90 14.87
N MET A 104 -5.25 -7.15 15.75
CA MET A 104 -3.91 -6.62 15.48
C MET A 104 -2.93 -7.71 15.07
N GLY A 105 -2.97 -8.87 15.74
CA GLY A 105 -2.14 -10.02 15.35
C GLY A 105 -2.42 -10.55 13.94
N ARG A 106 -3.65 -10.40 13.41
CA ARG A 106 -3.96 -10.76 12.02
C ARG A 106 -3.39 -9.73 11.04
N LEU A 107 -3.47 -8.43 11.35
CA LEU A 107 -2.83 -7.37 10.53
C LEU A 107 -1.32 -7.59 10.40
N GLY A 108 -0.64 -7.90 11.51
CA GLY A 108 0.80 -8.19 11.48
C GLY A 108 1.16 -9.34 10.54
N ARG A 109 0.37 -10.44 10.56
CA ARG A 109 0.58 -11.57 9.66
C ARG A 109 0.33 -11.23 8.19
N TRP A 110 -0.64 -10.36 7.90
CA TRP A 110 -0.88 -9.92 6.53
C TRP A 110 0.23 -9.01 6.02
N MET A 111 0.70 -8.05 6.83
CA MET A 111 1.86 -7.22 6.51
C MET A 111 3.10 -8.07 6.21
N ASP A 112 3.33 -9.10 7.03
CA ASP A 112 4.43 -10.05 6.81
C ASP A 112 4.29 -10.82 5.50
N ALA A 113 3.09 -11.32 5.21
CA ALA A 113 2.83 -12.11 4.01
C ALA A 113 3.00 -11.26 2.74
N ASP A 114 2.43 -10.06 2.71
CA ASP A 114 2.49 -9.17 1.55
C ASP A 114 3.90 -8.62 1.33
N THR A 115 4.62 -8.24 2.40
CA THR A 115 6.01 -7.80 2.27
C THR A 115 6.92 -8.92 1.80
N ARG A 116 6.78 -10.14 2.34
CA ARG A 116 7.57 -11.29 1.86
C ARG A 116 7.31 -11.56 0.38
N TRP A 117 6.04 -11.52 -0.03
CA TRP A 117 5.68 -11.70 -1.43
C TRP A 117 6.33 -10.64 -2.32
N LEU A 118 6.25 -9.36 -1.93
CA LEU A 118 6.83 -8.24 -2.66
C LEU A 118 8.36 -8.38 -2.80
N LEU A 119 9.06 -8.70 -1.70
CA LEU A 119 10.51 -8.89 -1.72
C LEU A 119 10.93 -10.07 -2.57
N THR A 120 10.23 -11.20 -2.48
CA THR A 120 10.50 -12.39 -3.30
C THR A 120 10.28 -12.08 -4.79
N TRP A 121 9.16 -11.42 -5.12
CA TRP A 121 8.86 -11.03 -6.49
C TRP A 121 9.91 -10.05 -7.03
N ALA A 122 10.22 -8.99 -6.28
CA ALA A 122 11.16 -7.95 -6.67
C ALA A 122 12.57 -8.46 -6.95
N ARG A 123 13.05 -9.44 -6.16
CA ARG A 123 14.37 -10.07 -6.34
C ARG A 123 14.45 -10.97 -7.58
N GLY A 124 13.33 -11.53 -8.02
CA GLY A 124 13.25 -12.38 -9.20
C GLY A 124 12.87 -11.65 -10.49
N ALA A 125 12.44 -10.40 -10.40
CA ALA A 125 11.91 -9.65 -11.54
C ALA A 125 13.00 -9.25 -12.54
N SER A 126 12.72 -9.47 -13.82
CA SER A 126 13.54 -9.00 -14.92
C SER A 126 13.38 -7.49 -15.18
N ASP A 127 14.33 -6.92 -15.90
CA ASP A 127 14.29 -5.53 -16.35
C ASP A 127 13.02 -5.20 -17.17
N ALA A 128 12.56 -6.14 -17.99
CA ALA A 128 11.34 -5.98 -18.78
C ALA A 128 10.10 -5.95 -17.88
N GLU A 129 10.02 -6.84 -16.89
CA GLU A 129 8.89 -6.87 -15.96
C GLU A 129 8.81 -5.63 -15.08
N LEU A 130 9.96 -5.08 -14.64
CA LEU A 130 9.99 -3.88 -13.82
C LEU A 130 9.44 -2.65 -14.56
N ARG A 131 9.60 -2.60 -15.89
CA ARG A 131 9.11 -1.49 -16.72
C ARG A 131 7.64 -1.62 -17.13
N LEU A 132 7.01 -2.77 -16.90
CA LEU A 132 5.57 -2.89 -17.16
C LEU A 132 4.82 -1.92 -16.25
N GLY A 133 3.90 -1.17 -16.85
CA GLY A 133 3.16 -0.12 -16.19
C GLY A 133 1.85 0.15 -16.89
N MET A 134 1.06 1.01 -16.27
CA MET A 134 -0.22 1.46 -16.82
C MET A 134 -0.60 2.81 -16.21
N PRO A 135 -1.57 3.51 -16.80
CA PRO A 135 -2.05 4.75 -16.22
C PRO A 135 -2.82 4.51 -14.92
N VAL A 136 -2.59 5.34 -13.91
CA VAL A 136 -3.32 5.31 -12.64
C VAL A 136 -3.87 6.70 -12.29
N PRO A 137 -4.95 6.79 -11.51
CA PRO A 137 -5.51 8.08 -11.16
C PRO A 137 -4.66 8.79 -10.09
N GLU A 138 -4.04 9.92 -10.44
CA GLU A 138 -3.20 10.73 -9.54
C GLU A 138 -3.93 11.16 -8.25
N SER A 139 -5.27 11.27 -8.31
CA SER A 139 -6.09 11.63 -7.15
C SER A 139 -6.17 10.58 -6.04
N TRP A 140 -5.68 9.35 -6.27
CA TRP A 140 -5.82 8.25 -5.30
C TRP A 140 -4.83 8.35 -4.15
N ASP A 141 -3.66 8.92 -4.39
CA ASP A 141 -2.60 9.08 -3.41
C ASP A 141 -1.63 10.20 -3.85
N PRO A 142 -1.12 11.04 -2.94
CA PRO A 142 -0.23 12.16 -3.30
C PRO A 142 1.05 11.76 -4.05
N TYR A 143 1.45 10.50 -3.98
CA TYR A 143 2.65 9.98 -4.61
C TYR A 143 2.35 9.26 -5.94
N PHE A 144 1.09 9.19 -6.38
CA PHE A 144 0.73 8.63 -7.68
C PHE A 144 1.01 9.62 -8.81
N ALA A 145 1.50 9.07 -9.92
CA ALA A 145 1.67 9.78 -11.18
C ALA A 145 0.72 9.21 -12.23
N SER A 146 0.38 10.00 -13.26
CA SER A 146 -0.50 9.59 -14.36
C SER A 146 -0.09 8.29 -15.06
N TRP A 147 1.19 7.91 -14.96
CA TRP A 147 1.69 6.58 -15.32
C TRP A 147 2.60 6.06 -14.21
N MET A 148 2.42 4.80 -13.84
CA MET A 148 3.30 4.11 -12.90
C MET A 148 3.70 2.75 -13.44
N THR A 149 4.98 2.41 -13.27
CA THR A 149 5.53 1.09 -13.51
C THR A 149 5.46 0.22 -12.25
N ARG A 150 5.73 -1.08 -12.39
CA ARG A 150 5.87 -1.98 -11.24
C ARG A 150 6.99 -1.52 -10.29
N LEU A 151 8.08 -0.96 -10.81
CA LEU A 151 9.12 -0.37 -9.98
C LEU A 151 8.62 0.85 -9.20
N ASP A 152 7.85 1.73 -9.85
CA ASP A 152 7.28 2.91 -9.17
C ASP A 152 6.34 2.49 -8.03
N VAL A 153 5.57 1.42 -8.21
CA VAL A 153 4.71 0.85 -7.15
C VAL A 153 5.53 0.31 -5.97
N LEU A 154 6.65 -0.36 -6.23
CA LEU A 154 7.54 -0.84 -5.16
C LEU A 154 8.15 0.31 -4.35
N ASP A 155 8.54 1.41 -5.00
CA ASP A 155 9.06 2.60 -4.31
C ASP A 155 7.96 3.46 -3.66
N TRP A 156 6.74 3.40 -4.18
CA TRP A 156 5.57 4.06 -3.63
C TRP A 156 5.18 3.53 -2.25
N ALA A 157 5.08 2.20 -2.08
CA ALA A 157 4.55 1.59 -0.85
C ALA A 157 5.24 2.11 0.43
N PRO A 158 6.58 2.18 0.50
CA PRO A 158 7.25 2.73 1.68
C PRO A 158 7.10 4.25 1.85
N LYS A 159 6.84 5.02 0.78
CA LYS A 159 6.52 6.47 0.89
C LYS A 159 5.16 6.66 1.54
N HIS A 160 4.16 5.95 1.04
CA HIS A 160 2.81 5.94 1.60
C HIS A 160 2.81 5.48 3.07
N TYR A 161 3.54 4.40 3.38
CA TYR A 161 3.70 3.93 4.76
C TYR A 161 4.28 5.01 5.69
N ARG A 162 5.41 5.64 5.31
CA ARG A 162 6.06 6.67 6.14
C ARG A 162 5.20 7.91 6.32
N HIS A 163 4.43 8.30 5.31
CA HIS A 163 3.47 9.40 5.40
C HIS A 163 2.45 9.14 6.52
N HIS A 164 1.82 7.97 6.52
CA HIS A 164 0.82 7.60 7.52
C HIS A 164 1.42 7.26 8.88
N ARG A 165 2.64 6.71 8.91
CA ARG A 165 3.38 6.49 10.15
C ARG A 165 3.56 7.77 10.97
N ALA A 166 3.76 8.91 10.31
CA ALA A 166 3.92 10.23 10.95
C ALA A 166 2.61 10.82 11.51
N GLN A 167 1.46 10.24 11.15
CA GLN A 167 0.15 10.65 11.62
C GLN A 167 -0.31 9.85 12.86
N LEU A 168 0.35 8.74 13.19
CA LEU A 168 0.06 7.97 14.41
C LEU A 168 0.36 8.80 15.67
N THR A 169 -0.46 8.59 16.70
CA THR A 169 -0.39 9.24 18.02
C THR A 169 -0.21 8.21 19.14
N LEU A 170 0.50 7.12 18.83
CA LEU A 170 0.81 6.05 19.79
C LEU A 170 1.88 6.52 20.79
N SER A 171 1.71 6.15 22.06
CA SER A 171 2.73 6.31 23.09
C SER A 171 3.62 5.06 23.05
N LEU A 172 4.71 5.13 22.31
CA LEU A 172 5.71 4.05 22.17
C LEU A 172 6.84 4.25 23.19
#